data_AF-A0A0G4GTL6-F1
#
_entry.id   AF-A0A0G4GTL6-F1
#
_cell.length_a   1.000
_cell.length_b   1.000
_cell.length_c   1.000
_cell.angle_alpha   90.00
_cell.angle_beta   90.00
_cell.angle_gamma   90.00
#
_symmetry.space_group_name_H-M   'P 1'
#
loop_
_entity.id
_entity.type
_entity.pdbx_description
1 polymer ?
#
loop_
_entity_poly.entity_id
_entity_poly.type
_entity_poly.pdbx_seq_one_letter_code
_entity_poly.pdbx_strand_id
1 'polypeptide(L)'
;MAGDGSPVQGPTEGSVGEITEDPQAKEECLSLFLSRMRMTSETLSCLARQRESFGLAWFGVFLLNQNKALGKNLVAPPRSIDLSGIRGLSSKKIFLFLNSLPPSVEEMKLDSVAVKGPALRLFLSFLRRVQAAREEEVEDADDSDEGSLQLSDSSSSSSGTEGKGGLSWQAPRLKSFTFAGNPLVPCVSGPCPFFRLPHNEIRALVNVVRYGKALSLYVLDLERTGLKSSARWGVQELCDAVKGKSLKVETLNLLGNNIGGVEEMERLSAVLCQDSLPCVRELLL
;
A
#
# COMPACT_ATOMS: atom_id res chain seq x y z
N MET A 1 -38.72 -57.53 -59.51
CA MET A 1 -38.94 -56.76 -58.28
C MET A 1 -37.68 -55.96 -58.01
N ALA A 2 -37.75 -54.65 -58.27
CA ALA A 2 -36.64 -53.72 -58.09
C ALA A 2 -36.55 -53.36 -56.60
N GLY A 3 -35.41 -53.66 -55.99
CA GLY A 3 -35.07 -53.21 -54.64
C GLY A 3 -34.30 -51.90 -54.74
N ASP A 4 -34.97 -50.82 -54.39
CA ASP A 4 -34.45 -49.46 -54.34
C ASP A 4 -33.60 -49.29 -53.08
N GLY A 5 -32.27 -49.35 -53.25
CA GLY A 5 -31.29 -49.20 -52.19
C GLY A 5 -30.79 -47.76 -52.12
N SER A 6 -31.54 -46.89 -51.43
CA SER A 6 -31.10 -45.52 -51.16
C SER A 6 -29.95 -45.50 -50.14
N PRO A 7 -28.84 -44.79 -50.40
CA PRO A 7 -27.72 -44.69 -49.47
C PRO A 7 -28.09 -43.79 -48.30
N VAL A 8 -27.98 -44.33 -47.09
CA VAL A 8 -28.11 -43.60 -45.82
C VAL A 8 -26.94 -42.62 -45.72
N GLN A 9 -27.24 -41.32 -45.89
CA GLN A 9 -26.28 -40.25 -45.62
C GLN A 9 -26.00 -40.18 -44.12
N GLY A 10 -24.75 -40.47 -43.76
CA GLY A 10 -24.25 -40.29 -42.39
C GLY A 10 -24.24 -38.81 -41.99
N PRO A 11 -24.28 -38.52 -40.67
CA PRO A 11 -24.36 -37.17 -40.15
C PRO A 11 -23.13 -36.37 -40.58
N THR A 12 -23.38 -35.30 -41.31
CA THR A 12 -22.41 -34.29 -41.71
C THR A 12 -21.75 -33.74 -40.45
N GLU A 13 -20.45 -34.00 -40.30
CA GLU A 13 -19.62 -33.38 -39.25
C GLU A 13 -19.71 -31.86 -39.43
N GLY A 14 -20.52 -31.23 -38.57
CA GLY A 14 -20.61 -29.79 -38.48
C GLY A 14 -19.25 -29.26 -38.04
N SER A 15 -18.55 -28.63 -38.98
CA SER A 15 -17.40 -27.77 -38.72
C SER A 15 -17.75 -26.86 -37.54
N VAL A 16 -17.18 -27.17 -36.37
CA VAL A 16 -17.25 -26.33 -35.19
C VAL A 16 -16.46 -25.08 -35.53
N GLY A 17 -17.17 -24.07 -36.06
CA GLY A 17 -16.60 -22.78 -36.36
C GLY A 17 -15.93 -22.23 -35.11
N GLU A 18 -14.61 -22.07 -35.19
CA GLU A 18 -13.78 -21.52 -34.12
C GLU A 18 -14.27 -20.10 -33.85
N ILE A 19 -15.00 -19.93 -32.74
CA ILE A 19 -15.47 -18.62 -32.29
C ILE A 19 -14.22 -17.86 -31.84
N THR A 20 -13.66 -17.08 -32.76
CA THR A 20 -12.57 -16.16 -32.48
C THR A 20 -13.18 -14.98 -31.71
N GLU A 21 -13.18 -15.10 -30.38
CA GLU A 21 -13.64 -14.02 -29.52
C GLU A 21 -12.72 -12.80 -29.69
N ASP A 22 -13.30 -11.68 -30.11
CA ASP A 22 -12.61 -10.39 -30.27
C ASP A 22 -12.00 -9.95 -28.92
N PRO A 23 -10.67 -9.87 -28.79
CA PRO A 23 -9.99 -9.43 -27.57
C PRO A 23 -10.46 -8.04 -27.12
N GLN A 24 -10.78 -7.15 -28.07
CA GLN A 24 -11.18 -5.77 -27.77
C GLN A 24 -12.53 -5.72 -27.04
N ALA A 25 -13.49 -6.53 -27.50
CA ALA A 25 -14.82 -6.62 -26.88
C ALA A 25 -14.76 -7.10 -25.41
N LYS A 26 -13.86 -8.03 -25.08
CA LYS A 26 -13.65 -8.50 -23.71
C LYS A 26 -13.14 -7.38 -22.80
N GLU A 27 -12.18 -6.61 -23.28
CA GLU A 27 -11.59 -5.50 -22.52
C GLU A 27 -12.61 -4.36 -22.30
N GLU A 28 -13.42 -4.05 -23.32
CA GLU A 28 -14.51 -3.09 -23.20
C GLU A 28 -15.52 -3.54 -22.13
N CYS A 29 -15.89 -4.83 -22.10
CA CYS A 29 -16.75 -5.38 -21.07
C CYS A 29 -16.18 -5.24 -19.66
N LEU A 30 -14.88 -5.53 -19.47
CA LEU A 30 -14.22 -5.38 -18.16
C LEU A 30 -14.19 -3.93 -17.68
N SER A 31 -13.89 -3.00 -18.58
CA SER A 31 -13.88 -1.58 -18.26
C SER A 31 -15.27 -1.05 -17.90
N LEU A 32 -16.29 -1.46 -18.65
CA LEU A 32 -17.69 -1.11 -18.42
C LEU A 32 -18.17 -1.70 -17.08
N PHE A 33 -17.74 -2.92 -16.75
CA PHE A 33 -18.03 -3.54 -15.46
C PHE A 33 -17.43 -2.75 -14.29
N LEU A 34 -16.14 -2.37 -14.36
CA LEU A 34 -15.51 -1.53 -13.32
C LEU A 34 -16.17 -0.15 -13.19
N SER A 35 -16.52 0.47 -14.32
CA SER A 35 -17.22 1.75 -14.35
C SER A 35 -18.61 1.65 -13.69
N ARG A 36 -19.37 0.59 -13.98
CA ARG A 36 -20.67 0.33 -13.36
C ARG A 36 -20.57 0.01 -11.87
N MET A 37 -19.54 -0.73 -11.45
CA MET A 37 -19.29 -1.01 -10.03
C MET A 37 -18.87 0.23 -9.24
N ARG A 38 -18.50 1.34 -9.92
CA ARG A 38 -18.02 2.58 -9.30
C ARG A 38 -16.95 2.29 -8.25
N MET A 39 -15.86 1.66 -8.68
CA MET A 39 -14.82 1.16 -7.78
C MET A 39 -13.95 2.28 -7.17
N THR A 40 -14.56 3.11 -6.32
CA THR A 40 -13.88 4.15 -5.54
C THR A 40 -13.12 3.54 -4.37
N SER A 41 -12.23 4.31 -3.74
CA SER A 41 -11.53 3.91 -2.51
C SER A 41 -12.50 3.46 -1.41
N GLU A 42 -13.61 4.18 -1.23
CA GLU A 42 -14.63 3.91 -0.22
C GLU A 42 -15.39 2.62 -0.52
N THR A 43 -15.81 2.46 -1.79
CA THR A 43 -16.52 1.25 -2.24
C THR A 43 -15.64 0.02 -2.06
N LEU A 44 -14.38 0.11 -2.50
CA LEU A 44 -13.41 -0.96 -2.35
C LEU A 44 -13.14 -1.30 -0.88
N SER A 45 -12.99 -0.29 -0.02
CA SER A 45 -12.82 -0.47 1.42
C SER A 45 -14.04 -1.15 2.05
N CYS A 46 -15.25 -0.74 1.69
CA CYS A 46 -16.49 -1.32 2.18
C CYS A 46 -16.60 -2.81 1.81
N LEU A 47 -16.31 -3.16 0.55
CA LEU A 47 -16.31 -4.54 0.07
C LEU A 47 -15.20 -5.37 0.76
N ALA A 48 -14.01 -4.80 0.95
CA ALA A 48 -12.88 -5.52 1.54
C ALA A 48 -13.06 -5.81 3.04
N ARG A 49 -13.94 -5.07 3.75
CA ARG A 49 -14.20 -5.30 5.18
C ARG A 49 -15.11 -6.49 5.46
N GLN A 50 -16.03 -6.81 4.55
CA GLN A 50 -17.03 -7.85 4.74
C GLN A 50 -16.55 -9.17 4.12
N ARG A 51 -16.70 -10.27 4.86
CA ARG A 51 -16.26 -11.59 4.39
C ARG A 51 -17.01 -12.01 3.13
N GLU A 52 -18.28 -11.65 3.03
CA GLU A 52 -19.22 -12.05 1.98
C GLU A 52 -18.93 -11.33 0.66
N SER A 53 -18.39 -10.11 0.71
CA SER A 53 -18.07 -9.30 -0.47
C SER A 53 -16.57 -9.11 -0.73
N PHE A 54 -15.71 -9.67 0.13
CA PHE A 54 -14.25 -9.63 -0.02
C PHE A 54 -13.76 -10.15 -1.38
N GLY A 55 -14.40 -11.22 -1.90
CA GLY A 55 -14.06 -11.75 -3.22
C GLY A 55 -14.26 -10.72 -4.34
N LEU A 56 -15.31 -9.90 -4.24
CA LEU A 56 -15.59 -8.82 -5.18
C LEU A 56 -14.58 -7.68 -5.05
N ALA A 57 -14.16 -7.35 -3.81
CA ALA A 57 -13.10 -6.38 -3.59
C ALA A 57 -11.78 -6.83 -4.25
N TRP A 58 -11.38 -8.07 -3.99
CA TRP A 58 -10.16 -8.63 -4.58
C TRP A 58 -10.24 -8.68 -6.11
N PHE A 59 -11.38 -9.12 -6.66
CA PHE A 59 -11.60 -9.15 -8.09
C PHE A 59 -11.58 -7.74 -8.72
N GLY A 60 -12.15 -6.74 -8.06
CA GLY A 60 -12.08 -5.35 -8.50
C GLY A 60 -10.64 -4.84 -8.60
N VAL A 61 -9.81 -5.12 -7.60
CA VAL A 61 -8.37 -4.79 -7.62
C VAL A 61 -7.62 -5.54 -8.72
N PHE A 62 -7.92 -6.82 -8.91
CA PHE A 62 -7.33 -7.62 -10.00
C PHE A 62 -7.63 -7.00 -11.37
N LEU A 63 -8.88 -6.64 -11.64
CA LEU A 63 -9.27 -5.98 -12.89
C LEU A 63 -8.63 -4.60 -13.06
N LEU A 64 -8.48 -3.83 -11.99
CA LEU A 64 -7.78 -2.53 -12.03
C LEU A 64 -6.31 -2.69 -12.47
N ASN A 65 -5.61 -3.69 -11.93
CA ASN A 65 -4.23 -3.97 -12.34
C ASN A 65 -4.14 -4.47 -13.78
N GLN A 66 -5.08 -5.33 -14.20
CA GLN A 66 -5.12 -5.82 -15.57
C GLN A 66 -5.34 -4.66 -16.55
N ASN A 67 -6.24 -3.73 -16.24
CA ASN A 67 -6.46 -2.54 -17.06
C ASN A 67 -5.23 -1.63 -17.12
N LYS A 68 -4.50 -1.45 -16.00
CA LYS A 68 -3.22 -0.72 -15.99
C LYS A 68 -2.21 -1.38 -16.92
N ALA A 69 -2.07 -2.71 -16.87
CA ALA A 69 -1.14 -3.46 -17.72
C ALA A 69 -1.48 -3.35 -19.22
N LEU A 70 -2.75 -3.14 -19.55
CA LEU A 70 -3.23 -2.91 -20.91
C LEU A 70 -3.16 -1.43 -21.35
N GLY A 71 -2.65 -0.52 -20.50
CA GLY A 71 -2.60 0.92 -20.78
C GLY A 71 -3.96 1.62 -20.77
N LYS A 72 -5.03 0.96 -20.29
CA LYS A 72 -6.39 1.51 -20.24
C LYS A 72 -6.67 2.16 -18.89
N ASN A 73 -6.41 3.46 -18.78
CA ASN A 73 -6.66 4.25 -17.56
C ASN A 73 -8.10 4.78 -17.47
N LEU A 74 -9.11 3.95 -17.76
CA LEU A 74 -10.51 4.38 -17.77
C LEU A 74 -11.07 4.67 -16.38
N VAL A 75 -10.51 4.04 -15.35
CA VAL A 75 -10.90 4.24 -13.94
C VAL A 75 -9.66 4.62 -13.16
N ALA A 76 -9.73 5.74 -12.46
CA ALA A 76 -8.64 6.17 -11.59
C ALA A 76 -8.41 5.10 -10.50
N PRO A 77 -7.17 4.65 -10.29
CA PRO A 77 -6.90 3.62 -9.30
C PRO A 77 -7.15 4.17 -7.88
N PRO A 78 -7.53 3.31 -6.93
CA PRO A 78 -7.75 3.73 -5.55
C PRO A 78 -6.46 4.29 -4.96
N ARG A 79 -6.60 5.42 -4.27
CA ARG A 79 -5.50 6.08 -3.55
C ARG A 79 -5.50 5.78 -2.07
N SER A 80 -6.62 5.32 -1.53
CA SER A 80 -6.78 5.00 -0.12
C SER A 80 -7.48 3.67 0.04
N ILE A 81 -7.13 2.94 1.08
CA ILE A 81 -7.83 1.72 1.48
C ILE A 81 -7.92 1.64 3.00
N ASP A 82 -9.12 1.45 3.50
CA ASP A 82 -9.38 1.27 4.91
C ASP A 82 -9.93 -0.12 5.19
N LEU A 83 -9.06 -0.96 5.72
CA LEU A 83 -9.27 -2.33 6.15
C LEU A 83 -9.47 -2.44 7.67
N SER A 84 -9.74 -1.33 8.36
CA SER A 84 -10.11 -1.37 9.78
C SER A 84 -11.50 -1.99 9.98
N GLY A 85 -11.67 -2.73 11.08
CA GLY A 85 -12.93 -3.38 11.40
C GLY A 85 -13.24 -4.61 10.55
N ILE A 86 -12.25 -5.19 9.88
CA ILE A 86 -12.41 -6.46 9.15
C ILE A 86 -12.90 -7.54 10.11
N ARG A 87 -13.95 -8.26 9.72
CA ARG A 87 -14.48 -9.40 10.47
C ARG A 87 -14.48 -10.65 9.62
N GLY A 88 -14.11 -11.79 10.21
CA GLY A 88 -14.24 -13.10 9.57
C GLY A 88 -13.26 -13.40 8.42
N LEU A 89 -12.27 -12.54 8.18
CA LEU A 89 -11.19 -12.80 7.21
C LEU A 89 -9.94 -13.34 7.90
N SER A 90 -9.33 -14.36 7.30
CA SER A 90 -8.00 -14.84 7.71
C SER A 90 -6.92 -13.85 7.27
N SER A 91 -5.81 -13.74 8.02
CA SER A 91 -4.64 -12.94 7.63
C SER A 91 -4.16 -13.24 6.21
N LYS A 92 -4.10 -14.51 5.80
CA LYS A 92 -3.73 -14.92 4.43
C LYS A 92 -4.56 -14.24 3.33
N LYS A 93 -5.88 -14.12 3.54
CA LYS A 93 -6.79 -13.44 2.59
C LYS A 93 -6.48 -11.94 2.54
N ILE A 94 -6.37 -11.31 3.71
CA ILE A 94 -5.99 -9.89 3.80
C ILE A 94 -4.69 -9.64 3.02
N PHE A 95 -3.69 -10.51 3.14
CA PHE A 95 -2.45 -10.38 2.39
C PHE A 95 -2.54 -10.63 0.91
N LEU A 96 -3.36 -11.60 0.49
CA LEU A 96 -3.64 -11.79 -0.92
C LEU A 96 -4.18 -10.48 -1.52
N PHE A 97 -5.08 -9.81 -0.81
CA PHE A 97 -5.61 -8.52 -1.23
C PHE A 97 -4.56 -7.40 -1.21
N LEU A 98 -3.78 -7.26 -0.14
CA LEU A 98 -2.71 -6.26 -0.05
C LEU A 98 -1.65 -6.43 -1.15
N ASN A 99 -1.28 -7.67 -1.47
CA ASN A 99 -0.34 -7.96 -2.55
C ASN A 99 -0.91 -7.64 -3.93
N SER A 100 -2.22 -7.69 -4.08
CA SER A 100 -2.91 -7.26 -5.30
C SER A 100 -3.07 -5.74 -5.38
N LEU A 101 -2.90 -4.95 -4.31
CA LEU A 101 -3.12 -3.51 -4.43
C LEU A 101 -2.15 -2.82 -5.39
N PRO A 102 -2.61 -1.86 -6.21
CA PRO A 102 -1.75 -1.09 -7.09
C PRO A 102 -0.79 -0.21 -6.28
N PRO A 103 0.39 0.14 -6.84
CA PRO A 103 1.38 1.00 -6.16
C PRO A 103 0.88 2.43 -5.91
N SER A 104 -0.21 2.84 -6.58
CA SER A 104 -0.87 4.15 -6.42
C SER A 104 -1.54 4.35 -5.06
N VAL A 105 -1.68 3.31 -4.23
CA VAL A 105 -2.28 3.44 -2.89
C VAL A 105 -1.33 4.24 -1.99
N GLU A 106 -1.77 5.42 -1.56
CA GLU A 106 -1.05 6.38 -0.73
C GLU A 106 -1.44 6.29 0.75
N GLU A 107 -2.66 5.83 1.03
CA GLU A 107 -3.21 5.77 2.39
C GLU A 107 -3.73 4.38 2.69
N MET A 108 -3.30 3.84 3.83
CA MET A 108 -3.72 2.52 4.24
C MET A 108 -3.99 2.48 5.74
N LYS A 109 -5.22 2.09 6.08
CA LYS A 109 -5.60 1.80 7.46
C LYS A 109 -5.82 0.30 7.62
N LEU A 110 -5.14 -0.31 8.57
CA LEU A 110 -5.19 -1.74 8.82
C LEU A 110 -5.76 -2.02 10.21
N ASP A 111 -6.60 -3.05 10.31
CA ASP A 111 -6.93 -3.62 11.61
C ASP A 111 -5.72 -4.37 12.18
N SER A 112 -5.76 -4.53 13.50
CA SER A 112 -4.85 -5.29 14.29
C SER A 112 -4.57 -6.71 13.81
N VAL A 113 -5.59 -7.37 13.26
CA VAL A 113 -5.48 -8.73 12.73
C VAL A 113 -4.51 -8.80 11.55
N ALA A 114 -4.38 -7.71 10.78
CA ALA A 114 -3.50 -7.64 9.62
C ALA A 114 -2.03 -7.40 9.97
N VAL A 115 -1.72 -6.93 11.18
CA VAL A 115 -0.35 -6.54 11.57
C VAL A 115 0.25 -7.39 12.69
N LYS A 116 -0.41 -8.51 13.06
CA LYS A 116 0.04 -9.39 14.15
C LYS A 116 0.63 -10.72 13.68
N GLY A 117 1.76 -11.09 14.26
CA GLY A 117 2.38 -12.41 14.07
C GLY A 117 2.82 -12.69 12.64
N PRO A 118 2.50 -13.87 12.05
CA PRO A 118 2.89 -14.19 10.67
C PRO A 118 2.37 -13.16 9.64
N ALA A 119 1.27 -12.47 9.97
CA ALA A 119 0.68 -11.40 9.19
C ALA A 119 1.70 -10.28 8.95
N LEU A 120 2.42 -9.83 9.98
CA LEU A 120 3.32 -8.69 9.84
C LEU A 120 4.39 -8.91 8.78
N ARG A 121 4.96 -10.12 8.68
CA ARG A 121 5.99 -10.42 7.68
C ARG A 121 5.48 -10.19 6.26
N LEU A 122 4.24 -10.58 6.01
CA LEU A 122 3.58 -10.39 4.72
C LEU A 122 3.31 -8.89 4.48
N PHE A 123 2.97 -8.13 5.53
CA PHE A 123 2.79 -6.68 5.44
C PHE A 123 4.08 -5.94 5.11
N LEU A 124 5.19 -6.32 5.75
CA LEU A 124 6.51 -5.78 5.44
C LEU A 124 6.94 -6.13 4.01
N SER A 125 6.57 -7.32 3.53
CA SER A 125 6.80 -7.71 2.13
C SER A 125 6.02 -6.82 1.17
N PHE A 126 4.76 -6.53 1.48
CA PHE A 126 3.95 -5.58 0.73
C PHE A 126 4.59 -4.20 0.67
N LEU A 127 5.05 -3.65 1.81
CA LEU A 127 5.72 -2.35 1.83
C LEU A 127 6.99 -2.32 0.98
N ARG A 128 7.80 -3.40 1.00
CA ARG A 128 8.99 -3.52 0.14
C ARG A 128 8.63 -3.55 -1.34
N ARG A 129 7.58 -4.28 -1.72
CA ARG A 129 7.09 -4.34 -3.11
C ARG A 129 6.64 -2.96 -3.59
N VAL A 130 5.82 -2.29 -2.78
CA VAL A 130 5.33 -0.94 -3.09
C VAL A 130 6.48 0.04 -3.23
N GLN A 131 7.54 -0.12 -2.43
CA GLN A 131 8.75 0.68 -2.57
C GLN A 131 9.47 0.39 -3.89
N ALA A 132 9.79 -0.88 -4.19
CA ALA A 132 10.52 -1.25 -5.40
C ALA A 132 9.81 -0.76 -6.68
N ALA A 133 8.50 -0.95 -6.76
CA ALA A 133 7.68 -0.49 -7.89
C ALA A 133 7.69 1.05 -8.07
N ARG A 134 8.07 1.81 -7.03
CA ARG A 134 8.17 3.28 -7.09
C ARG A 134 9.58 3.76 -7.40
N GLU A 135 10.59 2.93 -7.14
CA GLU A 135 11.98 3.23 -7.52
C GLU A 135 12.14 3.03 -9.05
N GLU A 136 11.51 2.01 -9.62
CA GLU A 136 11.46 1.76 -11.08
C GLU A 136 10.79 2.90 -11.86
N GLU A 137 9.68 3.47 -11.36
CA GLU A 137 8.95 4.58 -12.04
C GLU A 137 9.78 5.88 -12.16
N VAL A 138 10.87 6.04 -11.39
CA VAL A 138 11.74 7.24 -11.45
C VAL A 138 12.83 7.11 -12.51
N GLU A 139 13.31 5.89 -12.79
CA GLU A 139 14.40 5.66 -13.73
C GLU A 139 13.94 5.80 -15.20
N ASP A 140 12.71 5.37 -15.51
CA ASP A 140 12.15 5.48 -16.87
C ASP A 140 11.83 6.93 -17.31
N ALA A 141 11.85 7.89 -16.39
CA ALA A 141 11.52 9.29 -16.68
C ALA A 141 12.71 10.14 -17.15
N ASP A 142 13.96 9.67 -16.96
CA ASP A 142 15.17 10.46 -17.23
C ASP A 142 15.91 10.09 -18.53
N ASP A 143 15.51 9.00 -19.21
CA ASP A 143 16.22 8.47 -20.40
C ASP A 143 15.57 8.85 -21.76
N SER A 144 14.60 9.77 -21.76
CA SER A 144 13.86 10.16 -22.97
C SER A 144 14.29 11.49 -23.61
N ASP A 145 15.46 12.05 -23.28
CA ASP A 145 16.00 13.22 -24.01
C ASP A 145 17.54 13.36 -23.93
N GLU A 146 18.31 12.31 -24.27
CA GLU A 146 19.68 12.51 -24.80
C GLU A 146 19.64 12.92 -26.29
N GLY A 147 18.94 14.02 -26.57
CA GLY A 147 19.14 14.80 -27.76
C GLY A 147 20.45 15.59 -27.62
N SER A 148 21.51 15.10 -28.26
CA SER A 148 22.80 15.78 -28.46
C SER A 148 22.63 17.28 -28.77
N LEU A 149 22.79 18.14 -27.76
CA LEU A 149 22.83 19.59 -27.92
C LEU A 149 24.29 20.06 -27.95
N GLN A 150 24.74 20.40 -29.15
CA GLN A 150 25.98 21.10 -29.40
C GLN A 150 25.97 22.45 -28.68
N LEU A 151 27.00 22.70 -27.87
CA LEU A 151 27.31 24.00 -27.30
C LEU A 151 27.61 24.99 -28.44
N SER A 152 26.74 25.98 -28.60
CA SER A 152 27.02 27.21 -29.34
C SER A 152 26.80 28.37 -28.40
N ASP A 153 27.88 29.07 -28.05
CA ASP A 153 27.85 30.33 -27.32
C ASP A 153 27.08 31.38 -28.12
N SER A 154 26.02 31.94 -27.54
CA SER A 154 25.46 33.23 -27.98
C SER A 154 24.70 33.88 -26.84
N SER A 155 25.21 35.03 -26.44
CA SER A 155 24.63 36.00 -25.54
C SER A 155 23.34 36.60 -26.12
N SER A 156 22.30 36.73 -25.28
CA SER A 156 21.51 37.96 -25.06
C SER A 156 20.03 37.70 -24.72
N SER A 157 19.57 38.49 -23.74
CA SER A 157 18.24 39.10 -23.56
C SER A 157 16.96 38.26 -23.48
N SER A 158 16.33 38.36 -22.30
CA SER A 158 14.91 38.61 -22.04
C SER A 158 13.85 38.10 -23.05
N SER A 159 12.99 37.20 -22.60
CA SER A 159 11.55 37.47 -22.35
C SER A 159 10.75 36.17 -22.38
N GLY A 160 9.75 36.10 -21.49
CA GLY A 160 8.51 35.32 -21.57
C GLY A 160 8.59 33.87 -22.05
N THR A 161 8.34 32.92 -21.14
CA THR A 161 7.64 31.68 -21.53
C THR A 161 6.88 31.10 -20.35
N GLU A 162 5.57 31.30 -20.34
CA GLU A 162 4.64 30.32 -19.81
C GLU A 162 4.86 28.98 -20.53
N GLY A 163 4.79 27.88 -19.80
CA GLY A 163 4.71 26.55 -20.41
C GLY A 163 5.93 25.68 -20.18
N LYS A 164 5.95 25.04 -19.01
CA LYS A 164 6.03 23.58 -18.90
C LYS A 164 5.78 23.28 -17.42
N GLY A 165 4.50 23.07 -17.11
CA GLY A 165 4.11 22.38 -15.90
C GLY A 165 4.68 20.97 -15.98
N GLY A 166 5.94 20.83 -15.58
CA GLY A 166 6.50 19.55 -15.20
C GLY A 166 5.63 19.06 -14.07
N LEU A 167 4.69 18.17 -14.40
CA LEU A 167 4.02 17.35 -13.41
C LEU A 167 5.14 16.57 -12.73
N SER A 168 5.70 17.15 -11.68
CA SER A 168 6.51 16.42 -10.72
C SER A 168 5.56 15.38 -10.16
N TRP A 169 5.58 14.19 -10.77
CA TRP A 169 4.93 13.00 -10.23
C TRP A 169 5.71 12.65 -8.96
N GLN A 170 5.41 13.38 -7.89
CA GLN A 170 5.89 13.05 -6.57
C GLN A 170 5.28 11.70 -6.24
N ALA A 171 6.13 10.67 -6.29
CA ALA A 171 5.74 9.29 -6.04
C ALA A 171 4.80 9.26 -4.81
N PRO A 172 3.57 8.75 -4.95
CA PRO A 172 2.59 8.75 -3.88
C PRO A 172 3.18 8.05 -2.67
N ARG A 173 3.45 8.82 -1.65
CA ARG A 173 4.16 8.43 -0.45
C ARG A 173 3.13 7.90 0.55
N LEU A 174 3.45 6.85 1.32
CA LEU A 174 2.50 6.42 2.37
C LEU A 174 2.32 7.59 3.33
N LYS A 175 1.11 8.17 3.39
CA LYS A 175 0.85 9.42 4.13
C LYS A 175 0.38 9.17 5.55
N SER A 176 -0.45 8.16 5.74
CA SER A 176 -1.03 7.81 7.03
C SER A 176 -0.83 6.34 7.29
N PHE A 177 -0.37 6.02 8.51
CA PHE A 177 -0.20 4.64 8.93
C PHE A 177 -0.55 4.48 10.41
N THR A 178 -1.48 3.57 10.69
CA THR A 178 -2.07 3.38 12.02
C THR A 178 -1.89 1.94 12.52
N PHE A 179 -1.30 1.80 13.70
CA PHE A 179 -1.22 0.59 14.50
C PHE A 179 -2.12 0.63 15.75
N ALA A 180 -3.07 1.57 15.86
CA ALA A 180 -3.93 1.70 17.03
C ALA A 180 -4.55 0.35 17.49
N GLY A 181 -4.48 0.08 18.80
CA GLY A 181 -5.04 -1.14 19.40
C GLY A 181 -4.21 -2.41 19.19
N ASN A 182 -2.94 -2.28 18.80
CA ASN A 182 -2.05 -3.41 18.52
C ASN A 182 -0.96 -3.60 19.56
N PRO A 183 -1.17 -4.32 20.67
CA PRO A 183 -0.06 -4.64 21.55
C PRO A 183 1.02 -5.40 20.76
N LEU A 184 2.11 -4.70 20.45
CA LEU A 184 3.33 -5.18 19.79
C LEU A 184 4.25 -5.89 20.78
N VAL A 185 3.91 -5.84 22.07
CA VAL A 185 4.61 -6.57 23.14
C VAL A 185 3.70 -7.69 23.63
N PRO A 186 4.20 -8.95 23.70
CA PRO A 186 3.41 -10.04 24.24
C PRO A 186 3.02 -9.77 25.71
N CYS A 187 1.74 -10.00 26.03
CA CYS A 187 1.26 -10.02 27.41
C CYS A 187 1.99 -11.12 28.18
N VAL A 188 2.78 -10.72 29.17
CA VAL A 188 3.58 -11.62 30.02
C VAL A 188 2.75 -12.30 31.11
N SER A 189 1.46 -11.97 31.24
CA SER A 189 0.56 -12.54 32.25
C SER A 189 -0.11 -13.82 31.74
N GLY A 190 0.66 -14.87 31.55
CA GLY A 190 0.13 -16.20 31.31
C GLY A 190 1.13 -17.14 30.62
N PRO A 191 1.20 -18.42 31.03
CA PRO A 191 1.98 -19.43 30.34
C PRO A 191 1.25 -19.84 29.05
N CYS A 192 1.38 -19.03 27.99
CA CYS A 192 1.02 -19.43 26.64
C CYS A 192 2.30 -19.88 25.92
N PRO A 193 2.67 -21.18 25.95
CA PRO A 193 3.95 -21.67 25.43
C PRO A 193 4.10 -21.64 23.90
N PHE A 194 3.08 -21.18 23.14
CA PHE A 194 3.08 -21.35 21.67
C PHE A 194 3.11 -20.08 20.81
N PHE A 195 3.03 -18.87 21.39
CA PHE A 195 3.14 -17.63 20.59
C PHE A 195 3.89 -16.53 21.35
N ARG A 196 5.20 -16.72 21.54
CA ARG A 196 6.11 -15.56 21.68
C ARG A 196 6.18 -14.89 20.31
N LEU A 197 5.42 -13.82 20.12
CA LEU A 197 5.70 -12.91 19.02
C LEU A 197 6.97 -12.11 19.36
N PRO A 198 8.04 -12.24 18.54
CA PRO A 198 9.37 -11.77 18.88
C PRO A 198 9.51 -10.26 18.67
N HIS A 199 10.43 -9.61 19.38
CA HIS A 199 10.98 -8.23 19.22
C HIS A 199 11.10 -7.63 17.80
N ASN A 200 10.87 -8.43 16.76
CA ASN A 200 10.96 -8.13 15.35
C ASN A 200 9.88 -7.16 14.87
N GLU A 201 8.70 -7.06 15.51
CA GLU A 201 7.62 -6.21 15.01
C GLU A 201 7.92 -4.71 15.17
N ILE A 202 8.21 -4.26 16.40
CA ILE A 202 8.68 -2.88 16.65
C ILE A 202 9.98 -2.62 15.90
N ARG A 203 10.90 -3.59 15.88
CA ARG A 203 12.17 -3.45 15.15
C ARG A 203 11.95 -3.24 13.65
N ALA A 204 10.94 -3.86 13.05
CA ALA A 204 10.64 -3.62 11.65
C ALA A 204 10.17 -2.18 11.40
N LEU A 205 9.30 -1.64 12.25
CA LEU A 205 8.90 -0.23 12.19
C LEU A 205 10.10 0.71 12.39
N VAL A 206 10.90 0.47 13.43
CA VAL A 206 12.14 1.19 13.71
C VAL A 206 13.07 1.18 12.50
N ASN A 207 13.22 0.03 11.82
CA ASN A 207 14.03 -0.07 10.62
C ASN A 207 13.44 0.76 9.46
N VAL A 208 12.12 0.71 9.24
CA VAL A 208 11.46 1.54 8.23
C VAL A 208 11.77 3.04 8.46
N VAL A 209 11.71 3.50 9.70
CA VAL A 209 12.09 4.88 10.07
C VAL A 209 13.57 5.13 9.86
N ARG A 210 14.44 4.26 10.37
CA ARG A 210 15.91 4.38 10.31
C ARG A 210 16.43 4.47 8.88
N TYR A 211 15.84 3.71 7.96
CA TYR A 211 16.17 3.73 6.53
C TYR A 211 15.51 4.87 5.76
N GLY A 212 14.84 5.82 6.43
CA GLY A 212 14.20 6.97 5.78
C GLY A 212 12.95 6.62 4.97
N LYS A 213 12.43 5.39 5.09
CA LYS A 213 11.25 4.93 4.35
C LYS A 213 9.95 5.54 4.89
N ALA A 214 10.02 6.13 6.08
CA ALA A 214 8.94 6.83 6.76
C ALA A 214 8.94 8.35 6.56
N LEU A 215 9.87 8.93 5.76
CA LEU A 215 10.04 10.40 5.63
C LEU A 215 8.78 11.14 5.14
N SER A 216 7.82 10.41 4.62
CA SER A 216 6.59 10.94 4.07
C SER A 216 5.34 10.72 4.89
N LEU A 217 5.47 10.04 6.03
CA LEU A 217 4.36 9.85 6.93
C LEU A 217 4.00 11.19 7.57
N TYR A 218 2.73 11.55 7.49
CA TYR A 218 2.08 12.67 8.16
C TYR A 218 1.39 12.21 9.45
N VAL A 219 0.84 11.00 9.45
CA VAL A 219 0.19 10.43 10.64
C VAL A 219 0.88 9.13 11.00
N LEU A 220 1.44 9.09 12.21
CA LEU A 220 2.00 7.90 12.82
C LEU A 220 1.22 7.60 14.11
N ASP A 221 0.31 6.64 14.02
CA ASP A 221 -0.52 6.26 15.16
C ASP A 221 -0.05 4.92 15.73
N LEU A 222 0.46 4.98 16.96
CA LEU A 222 0.97 3.87 17.76
C LEU A 222 0.15 3.69 19.06
N GLU A 223 -1.12 4.09 19.07
CA GLU A 223 -2.00 3.95 20.23
C GLU A 223 -2.06 2.49 20.71
N ARG A 224 -1.89 2.29 22.02
CA ARG A 224 -2.01 0.98 22.70
C ARG A 224 -1.14 -0.09 22.02
N THR A 225 0.00 0.33 21.49
CA THR A 225 0.96 -0.60 20.88
C THR A 225 1.77 -1.38 21.90
N GLY A 226 1.57 -1.11 23.19
CA GLY A 226 2.31 -1.78 24.25
C GLY A 226 3.77 -1.35 24.29
N LEU A 227 4.12 -0.17 23.76
CA LEU A 227 5.41 0.46 24.01
C LEU A 227 5.54 0.65 25.53
N LYS A 228 6.51 -0.03 26.15
CA LYS A 228 6.75 -0.02 27.59
C LYS A 228 8.06 0.69 27.90
N SER A 229 8.05 1.47 28.98
CA SER A 229 9.22 2.11 29.57
C SER A 229 10.30 1.10 30.02
N SER A 230 9.90 0.06 30.77
CA SER A 230 10.84 -0.90 31.35
C SER A 230 11.50 -1.86 30.35
N ALA A 231 11.17 -1.76 29.07
CA ALA A 231 11.71 -2.62 28.04
C ALA A 231 12.94 -1.94 27.43
N ARG A 232 14.05 -2.68 27.32
CA ARG A 232 15.29 -2.24 26.63
C ARG A 232 15.08 -1.91 25.14
N TRP A 233 13.85 -2.06 24.64
CA TRP A 233 13.41 -1.93 23.25
C TRP A 233 12.01 -1.33 23.28
N GLY A 234 11.72 -0.33 22.43
CA GLY A 234 10.45 0.38 22.44
C GLY A 234 10.64 1.84 22.04
N VAL A 235 10.23 2.76 22.91
CA VAL A 235 10.35 4.22 22.71
C VAL A 235 11.79 4.62 22.42
N GLN A 236 12.77 4.04 23.12
CA GLN A 236 14.19 4.33 22.89
C GLN A 236 14.63 4.08 21.45
N GLU A 237 14.41 2.87 20.93
CA GLU A 237 14.80 2.50 19.56
C GLU A 237 14.06 3.33 18.52
N LEU A 238 12.80 3.67 18.79
CA LEU A 238 12.03 4.57 17.94
C LEU A 238 12.67 5.96 17.94
N CYS A 239 12.99 6.53 19.11
CA CYS A 239 13.68 7.81 19.22
C CYS A 239 15.04 7.77 18.51
N ASP A 240 15.84 6.72 18.71
CA ASP A 240 17.13 6.56 18.06
C ASP A 240 17.01 6.46 16.53
N ALA A 241 15.94 5.85 16.02
CA ALA A 241 15.68 5.80 14.58
C ALA A 241 15.19 7.14 14.01
N VAL A 242 14.48 7.93 14.79
CA VAL A 242 14.01 9.28 14.42
C VAL A 242 15.15 10.30 14.52
N LYS A 243 16.10 10.11 15.44
CA LYS A 243 17.20 11.04 15.68
C LYS A 243 18.02 11.28 14.40
N GLY A 244 18.14 12.54 14.01
CA GLY A 244 18.86 12.93 12.79
C GLY A 244 18.09 12.64 11.49
N LYS A 245 16.80 12.31 11.57
CA LYS A 245 15.89 12.21 10.43
C LYS A 245 14.83 13.28 10.56
N SER A 246 14.58 14.02 9.49
CA SER A 246 13.51 15.02 9.44
C SER A 246 12.22 14.37 8.93
N LEU A 247 11.43 13.78 9.84
CA LEU A 247 10.15 13.18 9.47
C LEU A 247 9.07 14.26 9.32
N LYS A 248 8.20 14.12 8.32
CA LYS A 248 7.07 15.03 8.07
C LYS A 248 5.82 14.69 8.90
N VAL A 249 5.99 14.00 10.02
CA VAL A 249 4.86 13.57 10.87
C VAL A 249 4.21 14.81 11.48
N GLU A 250 2.92 14.98 11.26
CA GLU A 250 2.07 16.03 11.82
C GLU A 250 1.32 15.54 13.06
N THR A 251 0.85 14.29 13.05
CA THR A 251 0.17 13.66 14.19
C THR A 251 0.96 12.42 14.65
N LEU A 252 1.43 12.46 15.90
CA LEU A 252 2.06 11.34 16.58
C LEU A 252 1.18 10.89 17.75
N ASN A 253 0.52 9.74 17.61
CA ASN A 253 -0.34 9.18 18.66
C ASN A 253 0.37 8.05 19.40
N LEU A 254 0.64 8.25 20.68
CA LEU A 254 1.25 7.29 21.60
C LEU A 254 0.30 6.92 22.76
N LEU A 255 -0.98 7.29 22.69
CA LEU A 255 -1.94 7.07 23.76
C LEU A 255 -2.02 5.62 24.21
N GLY A 256 -2.22 5.41 25.51
CA GLY A 256 -2.44 4.06 26.07
C GLY A 256 -1.23 3.14 25.98
N ASN A 257 -0.04 3.69 25.73
CA ASN A 257 1.22 3.01 25.98
C ASN A 257 1.69 3.28 27.42
N ASN A 258 2.55 2.41 27.96
CA ASN A 258 3.10 2.60 29.30
C ASN A 258 4.39 3.43 29.21
N ILE A 259 4.23 4.67 28.75
CA ILE A 259 5.27 5.69 28.57
C ILE A 259 5.00 6.77 29.62
N GLY A 260 6.00 7.12 30.41
CA GLY A 260 5.80 8.06 31.53
C GLY A 260 6.91 8.06 32.58
N GLY A 261 7.89 7.17 32.46
CA GLY A 261 9.13 7.30 33.22
C GLY A 261 9.95 8.49 32.73
N VAL A 262 10.77 9.04 33.63
CA VAL A 262 11.58 10.23 33.38
C VAL A 262 12.52 10.01 32.19
N GLU A 263 13.19 8.86 32.13
CA GLU A 263 14.13 8.53 31.04
C GLU A 263 13.44 8.46 29.67
N GLU A 264 12.23 7.93 29.57
CA GLU A 264 11.51 7.85 28.30
C GLU A 264 11.02 9.21 27.83
N MET A 265 10.54 10.03 28.76
CA MET A 265 10.11 11.40 28.46
C MET A 265 11.29 12.27 28.03
N GLU A 266 12.45 12.14 28.68
CA GLU A 266 13.68 12.81 28.26
C GLU A 266 14.07 12.42 26.83
N ARG A 267 14.05 11.12 26.50
CA ARG A 267 14.37 10.65 25.15
C ARG A 267 13.36 11.09 24.11
N LEU A 268 12.07 11.03 24.43
CA LEU A 268 11.02 11.50 23.55
C LEU A 268 11.17 13.02 23.32
N SER A 269 11.45 13.79 24.37
CA SER A 269 11.70 15.23 24.26
C SER A 269 12.90 15.56 23.35
N ALA A 270 13.94 14.71 23.35
CA ALA A 270 15.12 14.90 22.52
C ALA A 270 14.85 14.72 21.01
N VAL A 271 13.79 14.00 20.63
CA VAL A 271 13.37 13.83 19.23
C VAL A 271 12.17 14.70 18.85
N LEU A 272 11.42 15.22 19.82
CA LEU A 272 10.37 16.23 19.62
C LEU A 272 10.97 17.63 19.42
N CYS A 273 12.10 17.73 18.72
CA CYS A 273 12.73 18.98 18.34
C CYS A 273 12.46 19.28 16.85
N GLN A 274 12.65 20.55 16.48
CA GLN A 274 12.44 21.01 15.10
C GLN A 274 13.33 20.28 14.08
N ASP A 275 14.49 19.76 14.50
CA ASP A 275 15.40 19.05 13.60
C ASP A 275 14.86 17.67 13.20
N SER A 276 14.23 16.95 14.14
CA SER A 276 13.81 15.57 13.91
C SER A 276 12.32 15.45 13.55
N LEU A 277 11.48 16.30 14.14
CA LEU A 277 10.03 16.29 13.96
C LEU A 277 9.51 17.72 13.70
N PRO A 278 9.96 18.41 12.63
CA PRO A 278 9.62 19.81 12.35
C PRO A 278 8.12 20.07 12.16
N CYS A 279 7.36 19.04 11.79
CA CYS A 279 5.97 19.19 11.38
C CYS A 279 4.96 18.76 12.44
N VAL A 280 5.39 18.26 13.61
CA VAL A 280 4.46 17.74 14.62
C VAL A 280 3.59 18.87 15.17
N ARG A 281 2.28 18.73 14.99
CA ARG A 281 1.24 19.65 15.46
C ARG A 281 0.41 19.02 16.57
N GLU A 282 0.21 17.70 16.48
CA GLU A 282 -0.60 16.94 17.43
C GLU A 282 0.23 15.80 18.02
N LEU A 283 0.45 15.86 19.33
CA LEU A 283 1.11 14.83 20.10
C LEU A 283 0.13 14.31 21.15
N LEU A 284 -0.18 13.01 21.07
CA LEU A 284 -1.08 12.35 22.01
C LEU A 284 -0.27 11.35 22.84
N LEU A 285 -0.24 11.50 24.16
CA LEU A 285 0.54 10.67 25.10
C LEU A 285 -0.37 9.95 26.08
#